data_AF-A0A3Q3E0S4-F1
#
_entry.id   AF-A0A3Q3E0S4-F1
#
_cell.length_a   1.000
_cell.length_b   1.000
_cell.length_c   1.000
_cell.angle_alpha   90.00
_cell.angle_beta   90.00
_cell.angle_gamma   90.00
#
_symmetry.space_group_name_H-M   'P 1'
#
loop_
_entity.id
_entity.type
_entity.pdbx_description
1 polymer ?
#
loop_
_entity_poly.entity_id
_entity_poly.type
_entity_poly.pdbx_seq_one_letter_code
_entity_poly.pdbx_strand_id
1 'polypeptide(L)'
;MLGTLCTLITALTCVSAVTLVTQKPPVVTLRRGETATMDCNLGTVTNSYALWYKQIPGGVPQFILSNYHSWSSPSYGSGFSSPKFTSTHQSQTDYRLIISTVEERDSAVYYCQTHDTSVDELLIVTSSSLSPPVLTVFPPSSAELQSNKASLVCLSSQSVPFADVSWSAAGSPQPDQTFQISSYLS
;
A
#
# COMPACT_ATOMS: atom_id res chain seq x y z
N MET A 1 -19.09 49.33 9.19
CA MET A 1 -18.31 48.64 8.13
C MET A 1 -17.30 47.61 8.68
N LEU A 2 -16.82 47.72 9.93
CA LEU A 2 -15.81 46.80 10.49
C LEU A 2 -16.40 45.52 11.15
N GLY A 3 -17.61 45.60 11.74
CA GLY A 3 -18.24 44.47 12.43
C GLY A 3 -18.76 43.34 11.52
N THR A 4 -19.09 43.67 10.26
CA THR A 4 -19.52 42.70 9.24
C THR A 4 -18.36 41.88 8.67
N LEU A 5 -17.13 42.38 8.77
CA LEU A 5 -15.93 41.66 8.29
C LEU A 5 -15.49 40.58 9.31
N CYS A 6 -15.56 40.86 10.62
CA CYS A 6 -15.26 39.88 11.67
C CYS A 6 -16.27 38.72 11.74
N THR A 7 -17.52 38.97 11.37
CA THR A 7 -18.59 37.95 11.32
C THR A 7 -18.49 37.05 10.08
N LEU A 8 -17.95 37.55 8.96
CA LEU A 8 -17.65 36.71 7.80
C LEU A 8 -16.40 35.82 8.00
N ILE A 9 -15.39 36.31 8.72
CA ILE A 9 -14.14 35.55 8.96
C ILE A 9 -14.37 34.38 9.94
N THR A 10 -15.32 34.50 10.86
CA THR A 10 -15.70 33.42 11.79
C THR A 10 -16.59 32.35 11.15
N ALA A 11 -17.14 32.60 9.95
CA ALA A 11 -17.94 31.65 9.20
C ALA A 11 -17.13 30.76 8.23
N LEU A 12 -15.83 31.05 8.02
CA LEU A 12 -14.94 30.32 7.13
C LEU A 12 -13.72 29.76 7.88
N THR A 13 -13.92 28.71 8.69
CA THR A 13 -12.95 27.60 8.87
C THR A 13 -13.61 26.46 9.64
N CYS A 14 -14.74 25.93 9.16
CA CYS A 14 -15.05 24.54 9.46
C CYS A 14 -14.18 23.68 8.53
N VAL A 15 -12.86 23.68 8.77
CA VAL A 15 -11.99 22.66 8.20
C VAL A 15 -12.35 21.40 8.97
N SER A 16 -13.23 20.59 8.38
CA SER A 16 -13.44 19.24 8.86
C SER A 16 -12.09 18.54 8.74
N ALA A 17 -11.44 18.29 9.87
CA ALA A 17 -10.20 17.53 9.89
C ALA A 17 -10.54 16.14 9.34
N VAL A 18 -10.13 15.89 8.10
CA VAL A 18 -10.20 14.55 7.53
C VAL A 18 -9.28 13.70 8.39
N THR A 19 -9.86 12.78 9.16
CA THR A 19 -9.11 11.71 9.80
C THR A 19 -8.33 10.98 8.71
N LEU A 20 -7.00 10.95 8.76
CA LEU A 20 -6.21 10.21 7.77
C LEU A 20 -5.46 9.11 8.49
N VAL A 21 -5.78 7.86 8.15
CA VAL A 21 -4.93 6.73 8.53
C VAL A 21 -3.65 6.83 7.71
N THR A 22 -2.49 6.84 8.36
CA THR A 22 -1.20 6.90 7.68
C THR A 22 -0.34 5.69 8.01
N GLN A 23 0.41 5.19 7.03
CA GLN A 23 1.27 4.03 7.21
C GLN A 23 2.73 4.29 6.83
N LYS A 24 3.67 3.69 7.58
CA LYS A 24 5.10 3.81 7.31
C LYS A 24 5.88 2.53 7.61
N PRO A 25 6.94 2.21 6.83
CA PRO A 25 7.24 2.78 5.51
C PRO A 25 6.17 2.37 4.47
N PRO A 26 6.11 2.99 3.27
CA PRO A 26 5.18 2.59 2.20
C PRO A 26 5.64 1.33 1.42
N VAL A 27 6.94 1.02 1.46
CA VAL A 27 7.53 -0.19 0.87
C VAL A 27 8.65 -0.69 1.78
N VAL A 28 8.75 -2.01 1.96
CA VAL A 28 9.90 -2.63 2.61
C VAL A 28 10.35 -3.88 1.86
N THR A 29 11.65 -3.98 1.65
CA THR A 29 12.30 -5.13 0.99
C THR A 29 13.19 -5.85 2.00
N LEU A 30 12.88 -7.12 2.26
CA LEU A 30 13.52 -7.89 3.33
C LEU A 30 14.06 -9.22 2.82
N ARG A 31 15.06 -9.78 3.49
CA ARG A 31 15.57 -11.14 3.28
C ARG A 31 14.78 -12.13 4.11
N ARG A 32 14.76 -13.39 3.66
CA ARG A 32 14.11 -14.47 4.40
C ARG A 32 14.66 -14.55 5.83
N GLY A 33 13.76 -14.65 6.80
CA GLY A 33 14.08 -14.74 8.22
C GLY A 33 14.18 -13.40 8.94
N GLU A 34 14.22 -12.27 8.22
CA GLU A 34 14.16 -10.94 8.82
C GLU A 34 12.77 -10.64 9.40
N THR A 35 12.64 -9.53 10.10
CA THR A 35 11.36 -9.09 10.69
C THR A 35 10.87 -7.84 9.96
N ALA A 36 9.63 -7.87 9.47
CA ALA A 36 8.97 -6.69 8.92
C ALA A 36 8.23 -5.94 10.03
N THR A 37 8.30 -4.60 9.98
CA THR A 37 7.52 -3.72 10.84
C THR A 37 6.80 -2.69 10.01
N MET A 38 5.52 -2.48 10.29
CA MET A 38 4.74 -1.39 9.73
C MET A 38 4.09 -0.59 10.84
N ASP A 39 4.27 0.72 10.80
CA ASP A 39 3.58 1.68 11.65
C ASP A 39 2.28 2.12 10.99
N CYS A 40 1.24 2.25 11.80
CA CYS A 40 -0.07 2.79 11.44
C CYS A 40 -0.49 3.83 12.48
N ASN A 41 -0.77 5.05 12.03
CA ASN A 41 -1.33 6.10 12.84
C ASN A 41 -2.79 6.32 12.42
N LEU A 42 -3.72 6.18 13.37
CA LEU A 42 -5.18 6.32 13.16
C LEU A 42 -5.65 7.79 13.09
N GLY A 43 -4.72 8.75 12.98
CA GLY A 43 -5.00 10.17 12.99
C GLY A 43 -5.60 10.63 14.31
N THR A 44 -6.80 11.20 14.25
CA THR A 44 -7.55 11.74 15.40
C THR A 44 -8.42 10.70 16.11
N VAL A 45 -8.44 9.45 15.64
CA VAL A 45 -9.32 8.39 16.17
C VAL A 45 -8.63 7.65 17.32
N THR A 46 -8.90 8.10 18.55
CA THR A 46 -8.25 7.60 19.76
C THR A 46 -8.94 6.38 20.38
N ASN A 47 -10.23 6.19 20.15
CA ASN A 47 -11.01 5.13 20.79
C ASN A 47 -11.43 4.02 19.81
N SER A 48 -10.48 3.54 19.01
CA SER A 48 -10.74 2.51 18.00
C SER A 48 -9.59 1.51 17.89
N TYR A 49 -9.85 0.46 17.12
CA TYR A 49 -8.95 -0.64 16.86
C TYR A 49 -8.13 -0.38 15.61
N ALA A 50 -6.86 -0.78 15.62
CA ALA A 50 -6.11 -1.00 14.39
C ALA A 50 -6.46 -2.39 13.84
N LEU A 51 -7.06 -2.41 12.65
CA LEU A 51 -7.41 -3.62 11.90
C LEU A 51 -6.34 -3.84 10.83
N TRP A 52 -5.68 -4.99 10.84
CA TRP A 52 -4.63 -5.31 9.88
C TRP A 52 -5.10 -6.34 8.87
N TYR A 53 -4.83 -6.06 7.60
CA TYR A 53 -5.17 -6.91 6.47
C TYR A 53 -3.92 -7.25 5.65
N LYS A 54 -3.95 -8.45 5.05
CA LYS A 54 -2.98 -8.92 4.06
C LYS A 54 -3.71 -9.15 2.75
N GLN A 55 -3.15 -8.67 1.65
CA GLN A 55 -3.67 -8.93 0.31
C GLN A 55 -2.52 -9.30 -0.63
N ILE A 56 -2.56 -10.52 -1.15
CA ILE A 56 -1.68 -10.91 -2.26
C ILE A 56 -2.22 -10.24 -3.54
N PRO A 57 -1.38 -9.71 -4.45
CA PRO A 57 -1.83 -9.14 -5.72
C PRO A 57 -2.83 -10.05 -6.45
N GLY A 58 -3.98 -9.51 -6.86
CA GLY A 58 -5.07 -10.26 -7.50
C GLY A 58 -5.92 -11.13 -6.56
N GLY A 59 -5.56 -11.22 -5.27
CA GLY A 59 -6.30 -11.94 -4.25
C GLY A 59 -7.31 -11.07 -3.48
N VAL A 60 -8.14 -11.74 -2.68
CA VAL A 60 -9.04 -11.06 -1.72
C VAL A 60 -8.28 -10.65 -0.46
N PRO A 61 -8.61 -9.51 0.16
CA PRO A 61 -8.03 -9.16 1.45
C PRO A 61 -8.36 -10.16 2.55
N GLN A 62 -7.35 -10.47 3.36
CA GLN A 62 -7.44 -11.40 4.48
C GLN A 62 -7.23 -10.63 5.78
N PHE A 63 -8.17 -10.73 6.70
CA PHE A 63 -8.04 -10.16 8.03
C PHE A 63 -6.98 -10.92 8.84
N ILE A 64 -5.93 -10.22 9.28
CA ILE A 64 -4.83 -10.78 10.05
C ILE A 64 -5.16 -10.75 11.53
N LEU A 65 -5.36 -9.54 12.06
CA LEU A 65 -5.61 -9.29 13.46
C LEU A 65 -6.19 -7.89 13.69
N SER A 66 -6.84 -7.72 14.83
CA SER A 66 -7.24 -6.43 15.40
C SER A 66 -6.49 -6.19 16.70
N ASN A 67 -6.07 -4.94 16.93
CA ASN A 67 -5.41 -4.54 18.16
C ASN A 67 -6.07 -3.30 18.77
N TYR A 68 -6.24 -3.31 20.09
CA TYR A 68 -6.71 -2.17 20.88
C TYR A 68 -5.69 -1.89 21.96
N HIS A 69 -5.39 -0.62 22.20
CA HIS A 69 -4.40 -0.24 23.21
C HIS A 69 -4.72 -0.76 24.63
N SER A 70 -6.01 -0.99 24.96
CA SER A 70 -6.41 -1.54 26.27
C SER A 70 -6.56 -3.05 26.32
N TRP A 71 -6.34 -3.77 25.21
CA TRP A 71 -6.34 -5.24 25.22
C TRP A 71 -5.01 -5.81 25.73
N SER A 72 -5.06 -6.96 26.40
CA SER A 72 -3.85 -7.69 26.79
C SER A 72 -3.16 -8.38 25.61
N SER A 73 -3.90 -8.68 24.54
CA SER A 73 -3.39 -9.31 23.33
C SER A 73 -4.26 -8.98 22.11
N PRO A 74 -3.72 -9.01 20.88
CA PRO A 74 -4.52 -8.90 19.66
C PRO A 74 -5.51 -10.06 19.51
N SER A 75 -6.62 -9.80 18.81
CA SER A 75 -7.54 -10.84 18.32
C SER A 75 -7.19 -11.17 16.87
N TYR A 76 -7.11 -12.45 16.52
CA TYR A 76 -6.63 -12.92 15.22
C TYR A 76 -7.74 -13.36 14.29
N GLY A 77 -7.54 -13.14 13.00
CA GLY A 77 -8.33 -13.74 11.93
C GLY A 77 -7.95 -15.20 11.69
N SER A 78 -8.78 -15.89 10.90
CA SER A 78 -8.56 -17.29 10.54
C SER A 78 -7.24 -17.48 9.80
N GLY A 79 -6.42 -18.43 10.23
CA GLY A 79 -5.13 -18.76 9.59
C GLY A 79 -3.95 -17.87 10.02
N PHE A 80 -4.16 -16.92 10.94
CA PHE A 80 -3.12 -16.04 11.47
C PHE A 80 -2.95 -16.22 12.97
N SER A 81 -1.71 -16.12 13.47
CA SER A 81 -1.42 -16.25 14.89
C SER A 81 -0.06 -15.67 15.27
N SER A 82 0.14 -15.47 16.57
CA SER A 82 1.46 -15.32 17.19
C SER A 82 2.27 -16.63 17.07
N PRO A 83 3.62 -16.59 17.00
CA PRO A 83 4.47 -15.38 16.99
C PRO A 83 4.65 -14.78 15.60
N LYS A 84 4.07 -15.37 14.56
CA LYS A 84 4.30 -14.95 13.16
C LYS A 84 3.82 -13.53 12.91
N PHE A 85 2.60 -13.23 13.33
CA PHE A 85 2.00 -11.89 13.27
C PHE A 85 1.75 -11.42 14.69
N THR A 86 2.21 -10.23 15.03
CA THR A 86 1.90 -9.58 16.31
C THR A 86 1.66 -8.09 16.08
N SER A 87 1.00 -7.43 17.03
CA SER A 87 0.84 -5.98 16.97
C SER A 87 1.05 -5.36 18.34
N THR A 88 1.71 -4.21 18.34
CA THR A 88 1.94 -3.37 19.52
C THR A 88 1.38 -1.97 19.28
N HIS A 89 1.35 -1.15 20.32
CA HIS A 89 0.93 0.24 20.24
C HIS A 89 1.90 1.12 21.02
N GLN A 90 2.07 2.37 20.60
CA GLN A 90 2.85 3.39 21.30
C GLN A 90 1.96 4.47 21.92
N SER A 91 0.74 4.62 21.40
CA SER A 91 -0.27 5.55 21.91
C SER A 91 -1.66 4.97 21.66
N GLN A 92 -2.71 5.76 21.91
CA GLN A 92 -4.08 5.37 21.57
C GLN A 92 -4.34 5.36 20.04
N THR A 93 -3.49 6.03 19.26
CA THR A 93 -3.63 6.19 17.80
C THR A 93 -2.48 5.55 17.02
N ASP A 94 -1.34 5.28 17.66
CA ASP A 94 -0.14 4.71 17.02
C ASP A 94 -0.03 3.22 17.30
N TYR A 95 -0.13 2.43 16.24
CA TYR A 95 -0.06 0.98 16.24
C TYR A 95 1.06 0.50 15.32
N ARG A 96 1.60 -0.68 15.61
CA ARG A 96 2.62 -1.33 14.80
C ARG A 96 2.23 -2.77 14.53
N LEU A 97 2.29 -3.20 13.27
CA LEU A 97 2.28 -4.61 12.88
C LEU A 97 3.71 -5.11 12.81
N ILE A 98 3.93 -6.31 13.33
CA ILE A 98 5.23 -6.99 13.33
C ILE A 98 5.03 -8.37 12.71
N ILE A 99 5.77 -8.64 11.63
CA ILE A 99 5.78 -9.92 10.93
C ILE A 99 7.16 -10.56 11.15
N SER A 100 7.22 -11.55 12.03
CA SER A 100 8.48 -12.23 12.36
C SER A 100 8.86 -13.23 11.27
N THR A 101 10.16 -13.49 11.13
CA THR A 101 10.72 -14.57 10.29
C THR A 101 10.12 -14.61 8.87
N VAL A 102 10.17 -13.50 8.14
CA VAL A 102 9.52 -13.35 6.83
C VAL A 102 9.93 -14.43 5.83
N GLU A 103 8.96 -14.91 5.06
CA GLU A 103 9.13 -15.90 4.00
C GLU A 103 8.55 -15.35 2.67
N GLU A 104 8.78 -16.04 1.56
CA GLU A 104 8.30 -15.61 0.23
C GLU A 104 6.78 -15.40 0.20
N ARG A 105 6.03 -16.29 0.88
CA ARG A 105 4.57 -16.19 1.02
C ARG A 105 4.09 -14.95 1.81
N ASP A 106 4.98 -14.26 2.51
CA ASP A 106 4.65 -13.03 3.21
C ASP A 106 4.79 -11.81 2.32
N SER A 107 5.28 -11.98 1.09
CA SER A 107 5.30 -10.91 0.11
C SER A 107 3.88 -10.61 -0.36
N ALA A 108 3.36 -9.47 0.08
CA ALA A 108 1.97 -9.07 -0.11
C ALA A 108 1.83 -7.58 0.19
N VAL A 109 0.66 -7.06 -0.15
CA VAL A 109 0.19 -5.80 0.40
C VAL A 109 -0.28 -6.02 1.83
N TYR A 110 0.04 -5.10 2.72
CA TYR A 110 -0.52 -5.02 4.04
C TYR A 110 -1.12 -3.64 4.24
N TYR A 111 -2.28 -3.55 4.88
CA TYR A 111 -2.90 -2.27 5.19
C TYR A 111 -3.62 -2.30 6.53
N CYS A 112 -3.71 -1.11 7.10
CA CYS A 112 -4.28 -0.79 8.40
C CYS A 112 -5.56 -0.01 8.16
N GLN A 113 -6.57 -0.36 8.94
CA GLN A 113 -7.88 0.29 8.90
C GLN A 113 -8.36 0.54 10.32
N THR A 114 -9.23 1.52 10.47
CA THR A 114 -10.01 1.76 11.69
C THR A 114 -11.50 1.86 11.31
N HIS A 115 -12.40 1.68 12.28
CA HIS A 115 -13.85 1.71 12.02
C HIS A 115 -14.38 3.08 11.55
N ASP A 116 -13.63 4.17 11.75
CA ASP A 116 -13.96 5.48 11.22
C ASP A 116 -13.35 5.61 9.80
N THR A 117 -14.20 5.49 8.79
CA THR A 117 -13.89 5.02 7.42
C THR A 117 -13.20 6.05 6.51
N SER A 118 -12.08 6.63 6.93
CA SER A 118 -11.36 7.64 6.13
C SER A 118 -10.01 7.13 5.62
N VAL A 119 -10.11 6.38 4.51
CA VAL A 119 -9.10 6.03 3.50
C VAL A 119 -8.03 5.01 3.90
N ASP A 120 -7.92 3.95 3.10
CA ASP A 120 -6.91 2.88 3.17
C ASP A 120 -5.60 3.34 2.48
N GLU A 121 -4.50 3.49 3.23
CA GLU A 121 -3.15 3.53 2.64
C GLU A 121 -2.56 2.11 2.51
N LEU A 122 -1.63 1.92 1.57
CA LEU A 122 -1.10 0.63 1.13
C LEU A 122 0.37 0.47 1.54
N LEU A 123 0.75 -0.60 2.27
CA LEU A 123 2.15 -1.04 2.36
C LEU A 123 2.38 -2.23 1.45
N ILE A 124 3.45 -2.18 0.66
CA ILE A 124 3.93 -3.32 -0.12
C ILE A 124 5.13 -3.98 0.59
N VAL A 125 5.01 -5.26 0.93
CA VAL A 125 6.12 -6.07 1.47
C VAL A 125 6.64 -6.99 0.38
N THR A 126 7.93 -6.84 0.05
CA THR A 126 8.62 -7.65 -0.98
C THR A 126 9.76 -8.47 -0.40
N SER A 127 9.84 -9.76 -0.77
CA SER A 127 11.00 -10.59 -0.46
C SER A 127 12.14 -10.33 -1.46
N SER A 128 13.34 -10.06 -0.97
CA SER A 128 14.53 -9.75 -1.76
C SER A 128 15.20 -10.95 -2.45
N SER A 129 14.64 -12.17 -2.35
CA SER A 129 15.18 -13.37 -3.02
C SER A 129 14.91 -13.42 -4.53
N LEU A 130 14.41 -12.33 -5.12
CA LEU A 130 13.97 -12.28 -6.51
C LEU A 130 15.15 -11.92 -7.42
N SER A 131 15.36 -12.68 -8.49
CA SER A 131 16.26 -12.31 -9.59
C SER A 131 15.85 -10.96 -10.21
N PRO A 132 16.71 -10.21 -10.94
CA PRO A 132 16.33 -8.94 -11.58
C PRO A 132 15.44 -9.15 -12.82
N PRO A 133 14.33 -8.41 -13.02
CA PRO A 133 13.38 -8.68 -14.10
C PRO A 133 14.02 -8.57 -15.46
N VAL A 134 13.81 -9.59 -16.29
CA VAL A 134 14.21 -9.53 -17.70
C VAL A 134 13.10 -8.80 -18.43
N LEU A 135 13.39 -7.57 -18.86
CA LEU A 135 12.48 -6.73 -19.62
C LEU A 135 12.71 -6.96 -21.12
N THR A 136 11.63 -7.21 -21.85
CA THR A 136 11.62 -7.32 -23.31
C THR A 136 10.72 -6.22 -23.88
N VAL A 137 11.28 -5.33 -24.69
CA VAL A 137 10.52 -4.26 -25.36
C VAL A 137 10.25 -4.67 -26.81
N PHE A 138 8.98 -4.71 -27.18
CA PHE A 138 8.55 -5.01 -28.55
C PHE A 138 8.32 -3.70 -29.32
N PRO A 139 8.85 -3.59 -30.55
CA PRO A 139 8.61 -2.45 -31.42
C PRO A 139 7.16 -2.46 -31.95
N PRO A 140 6.65 -1.33 -32.45
CA PRO A 140 5.34 -1.26 -33.10
C PRO A 140 5.26 -2.19 -34.30
N SER A 141 4.08 -2.75 -34.54
CA SER A 141 3.89 -3.60 -35.71
C SER A 141 3.78 -2.78 -37.01
N SER A 142 4.22 -3.35 -38.13
CA SER A 142 4.09 -2.67 -39.44
C SER A 142 2.64 -2.34 -39.81
N ALA A 143 1.68 -3.17 -39.39
CA ALA A 143 0.25 -2.92 -39.61
C ALA A 143 -0.26 -1.72 -38.81
N GLU A 144 0.23 -1.52 -37.58
CA GLU A 144 -0.11 -0.36 -36.76
C GLU A 144 0.47 0.93 -37.35
N LEU A 145 1.71 0.87 -37.83
CA LEU A 145 2.39 2.02 -38.45
C LEU A 145 1.66 2.52 -39.70
N GLN A 146 0.97 1.64 -40.44
CA GLN A 146 0.11 2.05 -41.56
C GLN A 146 -1.06 2.93 -41.13
N SER A 147 -1.44 2.91 -39.86
CA SER A 147 -2.51 3.74 -39.28
C SER A 147 -2.01 5.02 -38.60
N ASN A 148 -0.74 5.39 -38.79
CA ASN A 148 -0.07 6.51 -38.10
C ASN A 148 -0.14 6.41 -36.55
N LYS A 149 -0.15 5.18 -36.02
CA LYS A 149 -0.07 4.89 -34.59
C LYS A 149 1.16 4.02 -34.32
N ALA A 150 1.71 4.16 -33.12
CA ALA A 150 2.86 3.38 -32.69
C ALA A 150 2.72 3.05 -31.21
N SER A 151 2.66 1.75 -30.91
CA SER A 151 2.60 1.23 -29.55
C SER A 151 3.86 0.45 -29.24
N LEU A 152 4.47 0.75 -28.10
CA LEU A 152 5.55 -0.06 -27.53
C LEU A 152 4.96 -0.95 -26.44
N VAL A 153 5.39 -2.20 -26.41
CA VAL A 153 4.98 -3.16 -25.37
C VAL A 153 6.21 -3.55 -24.57
N CYS A 154 6.17 -3.38 -23.25
CA CYS A 154 7.19 -3.90 -22.34
C CYS A 154 6.64 -5.15 -21.66
N LEU A 155 7.35 -6.27 -21.80
CA LEU A 155 7.07 -7.50 -21.10
C LEU A 155 8.15 -7.74 -20.06
N SER A 156 7.76 -7.82 -18.79
CA SER A 156 8.64 -8.26 -17.71
C SER A 156 8.43 -9.76 -17.48
N SER A 157 9.47 -10.58 -17.69
CA SER A 157 9.35 -12.04 -17.58
C SER A 157 9.60 -12.56 -16.16
N GLN A 158 9.11 -11.85 -15.12
CA GLN A 158 9.45 -12.18 -13.74
C GLN A 158 8.34 -12.22 -12.71
N SER A 159 8.50 -13.18 -11.79
CA SER A 159 7.66 -13.53 -10.64
C SER A 159 7.82 -12.58 -9.44
N VAL A 160 7.95 -11.27 -9.68
CA VAL A 160 7.92 -10.31 -8.58
C VAL A 160 6.48 -9.90 -8.29
N PRO A 161 6.02 -9.88 -7.03
CA PRO A 161 4.63 -9.55 -6.74
C PRO A 161 4.31 -8.06 -6.98
N PHE A 162 5.33 -7.20 -7.07
CA PHE A 162 5.18 -5.76 -7.31
C PHE A 162 6.31 -5.24 -8.19
N ALA A 163 5.98 -4.52 -9.27
CA ALA A 163 6.93 -3.84 -10.13
C ALA A 163 6.37 -2.46 -10.51
N ASP A 164 7.20 -1.43 -10.39
CA ASP A 164 6.91 -0.10 -10.92
C ASP A 164 7.52 0.01 -12.34
N VAL A 165 6.74 0.48 -13.31
CA VAL A 165 7.15 0.53 -14.72
C VAL A 165 7.03 1.97 -15.22
N SER A 166 8.18 2.59 -15.50
CA SER A 166 8.25 3.95 -16.06
C SER A 166 8.83 3.94 -17.48
N TRP A 167 8.28 4.76 -18.37
CA TRP A 167 8.82 4.96 -19.72
C TRP A 167 9.64 6.26 -19.81
N SER A 168 10.72 6.21 -20.60
CA SER A 168 11.49 7.41 -20.96
C SER A 168 11.82 7.42 -22.45
N ALA A 169 11.82 8.60 -23.04
CA ALA A 169 12.21 8.83 -24.43
C ALA A 169 13.41 9.79 -24.44
N ALA A 170 14.53 9.36 -25.03
CA ALA A 170 15.78 10.14 -25.07
C ALA A 170 16.22 10.68 -23.69
N GLY A 171 16.04 9.88 -22.63
CA GLY A 171 16.39 10.25 -21.25
C GLY A 171 15.36 11.13 -20.54
N SER A 172 14.27 11.53 -21.21
CA SER A 172 13.19 12.31 -20.60
C SER A 172 12.03 11.41 -20.18
N PRO A 173 11.60 11.42 -18.89
CA PRO A 173 10.44 10.68 -18.42
C PRO A 173 9.18 11.07 -19.22
N GLN A 174 8.37 10.08 -19.60
CA GLN A 174 7.08 10.33 -20.23
C GLN A 174 5.96 10.19 -19.20
N PRO A 175 4.99 11.13 -19.15
CA PRO A 175 3.85 11.02 -18.23
C PRO A 175 2.97 9.83 -18.60
N ASP A 176 2.27 9.27 -17.58
CA ASP A 176 1.36 8.12 -17.69
C ASP A 176 0.18 8.40 -18.64
N GLN A 177 0.43 8.29 -19.94
CA GLN A 177 -0.62 8.35 -20.95
C GLN A 177 -1.17 6.94 -21.16
N THR A 178 -2.18 6.60 -20.37
CA THR A 178 -3.13 5.49 -20.59
C THR A 178 -2.47 4.12 -20.86
N PHE A 179 -1.79 3.57 -19.87
CA PHE A 179 -1.29 2.19 -19.95
C PHE A 179 -2.35 1.21 -19.43
N GLN A 180 -2.80 0.29 -20.28
CA GLN A 180 -3.57 -0.88 -19.86
C GLN A 180 -2.58 -1.92 -19.31
N ILE A 181 -2.36 -1.94 -18.00
CA ILE A 181 -1.62 -3.02 -17.35
C ILE A 181 -2.51 -4.26 -17.38
N SER A 182 -2.34 -5.09 -18.42
CA SER A 182 -2.95 -6.41 -18.49
C SER A 182 -2.03 -7.41 -17.80
N SER A 183 -2.09 -7.48 -16.47
CA SER A 183 -1.46 -8.56 -15.72
C SER A 183 -2.32 -9.82 -15.85
N TYR A 184 -2.13 -10.58 -16.93
CA TYR A 184 -2.59 -11.96 -16.98
C TYR A 184 -1.42 -12.86 -16.60
N LEU A 185 -1.42 -13.34 -15.36
CA LEU A 185 -0.69 -14.54 -14.96
C LEU A 185 -1.76 -15.56 -14.58
N SER A 186 -1.97 -16.54 -15.46
CA SER A 186 -2.68 -17.79 -15.17
C SER A 186 -1.82 -18.70 -14.31
#